data_AF-A2YWR3-F1
#
_entry.id   AF-A2YWR3-F1
#
_cell.length_a   1.000
_cell.length_b   1.000
_cell.length_c   1.000
_cell.angle_alpha   90.00
_cell.angle_beta   90.00
_cell.angle_gamma   90.00
#
_symmetry.space_group_name_H-M   'P 1'
#
loop_
_entity.id
_entity.type
_entity.pdbx_description
1 polymer ?
#
loop_
_entity_poly.entity_id
_entity_poly.type
_entity_poly.pdbx_seq_one_letter_code
_entity_poly.pdbx_strand_id
1 'polypeptide(L)'
;MGYLLSWDLVEWIVAPPAEIEGRTGGPEDRTLYSWLRRGGRGRNRVDVKPAMYNFPGRHPCSHEFIPDTIAVHQLKDNRRWARTLQYFNFTAALKPFYPVI
;
A
#
# COMPACT_ATOMS: atom_id res chain seq x y z
N MET A 1 -5.37 3.76 -3.03
CA MET A 1 -3.93 3.59 -2.77
C MET A 1 -3.79 3.01 -1.38
N GLY A 2 -2.71 2.27 -1.10
CA GLY A 2 -2.52 1.64 0.21
C GLY A 2 -1.77 2.55 1.18
N TYR A 3 -1.80 2.17 2.46
CA TYR A 3 -0.96 2.70 3.52
C TYR A 3 -0.57 1.55 4.45
N LEU A 4 0.44 1.79 5.28
CA LEU A 4 0.87 0.89 6.35
C LEU A 4 0.81 1.65 7.66
N LEU A 5 0.45 0.95 8.73
CA LEU A 5 0.44 1.46 10.10
C LEU A 5 1.46 0.69 10.92
N SER A 6 2.18 1.41 11.77
CA SER A 6 2.96 0.79 12.84
C SER A 6 2.02 0.18 13.87
N TRP A 7 2.50 -0.83 14.60
CA TRP A 7 1.66 -1.58 15.52
C TRP A 7 1.11 -0.73 16.67
N ASP A 8 1.86 0.25 17.15
CA ASP A 8 1.41 1.20 18.19
C ASP A 8 0.18 2.02 17.74
N LEU A 9 0.08 2.35 16.46
CA LEU A 9 -1.10 3.03 15.90
C LEU A 9 -2.29 2.06 15.83
N VAL A 10 -2.06 0.78 15.54
CA VAL A 10 -3.11 -0.25 15.54
C VAL A 10 -3.67 -0.43 16.96
N GLU A 11 -2.80 -0.58 17.96
CA GLU A 11 -3.20 -0.69 19.37
C GLU A 11 -4.00 0.53 19.83
N TRP A 12 -3.56 1.74 19.44
CA TRP A 12 -4.28 2.97 19.73
C TRP A 12 -5.68 3.03 19.07
N ILE A 13 -5.84 2.53 17.84
CA ILE A 13 -7.14 2.48 17.14
C ILE A 13 -8.08 1.47 17.80
N VAL A 14 -7.57 0.31 18.20
CA VAL A 14 -8.37 -0.80 18.75
C VAL A 14 -8.87 -0.55 20.17
N ALA A 15 -8.23 0.34 20.94
CA ALA A 15 -8.60 0.66 22.33
C ALA A 15 -9.69 1.74 22.46
N PRO A 16 -10.73 1.72 21.59
CA PRO A 16 -11.28 2.89 20.89
C PRO A 16 -11.34 4.16 21.76
N PRO A 17 -10.42 5.11 21.57
CA PRO A 17 -10.43 6.36 22.32
C PRO A 17 -11.56 7.27 21.81
N ALA A 18 -11.97 8.25 22.64
CA ALA A 18 -13.14 9.12 22.38
C ALA A 18 -13.06 9.89 21.04
N GLU A 19 -11.87 10.01 20.46
CA GLU A 19 -11.59 10.64 19.17
C GLU A 19 -12.06 9.81 17.95
N ILE A 20 -12.24 8.50 18.11
CA ILE A 20 -12.59 7.55 17.04
C ILE A 20 -14.06 7.13 17.12
N GLU A 21 -14.60 7.05 18.34
CA GLU A 21 -15.96 6.55 18.59
C GLU A 21 -17.02 7.27 17.74
N GLY A 22 -17.87 6.49 17.06
CA GLY A 22 -18.94 7.00 16.18
C GLY A 22 -18.47 7.67 14.89
N ARG A 23 -17.17 7.67 14.57
CA ARG A 23 -16.59 8.41 13.43
C ARG A 23 -16.01 7.49 12.36
N THR A 24 -16.79 6.50 11.91
CA THR A 24 -16.37 5.49 10.90
C THR A 24 -16.92 5.76 9.49
N GLY A 25 -17.64 6.86 9.28
CA GLY A 25 -18.29 7.18 8.01
C GLY A 25 -17.38 7.82 6.97
N GLY A 26 -17.45 7.34 5.73
CA GLY A 26 -16.76 7.92 4.56
C GLY A 26 -15.66 7.03 3.98
N PRO A 27 -14.86 7.57 3.04
CA PRO A 27 -13.69 6.86 2.51
C PRO A 27 -12.73 6.51 3.64
N GLU A 28 -12.35 5.24 3.70
CA GLU A 28 -11.53 4.66 4.76
C GLU A 28 -10.23 5.46 5.00
N ASP A 29 -9.49 5.79 3.94
CA ASP A 29 -8.23 6.54 4.02
C ASP A 29 -8.38 7.94 4.63
N ARG A 30 -9.48 8.62 4.32
CA ARG A 30 -9.83 9.93 4.90
C ARG A 30 -10.26 9.80 6.35
N THR A 31 -11.00 8.74 6.67
CA THR A 31 -11.43 8.43 8.03
C THR A 31 -10.22 8.18 8.93
N LEU A 32 -9.29 7.33 8.50
CA LEU A 32 -8.03 7.08 9.20
C LEU A 32 -7.21 8.37 9.39
N TYR A 33 -7.08 9.20 8.36
CA TYR A 33 -6.40 10.49 8.48
C TYR A 33 -7.05 11.40 9.54
N SER A 34 -8.38 11.46 9.57
CA SER A 34 -9.13 12.23 10.57
C SER A 34 -8.86 11.73 11.99
N TRP A 35 -8.85 10.41 12.21
CA TRP A 35 -8.53 9.82 13.51
C TRP A 35 -7.14 10.20 13.97
N LEU A 36 -6.12 9.95 13.15
CA LEU A 36 -4.73 10.26 13.49
C LEU A 36 -4.55 11.74 13.84
N ARG A 37 -5.17 12.64 13.06
CA ARG A 37 -5.11 14.09 13.32
C ARG A 37 -5.76 14.46 14.65
N ARG A 38 -6.93 13.90 14.97
CA ARG A 38 -7.66 14.19 16.22
C ARG A 38 -6.93 13.66 17.45
N GLY A 39 -6.38 12.46 17.36
CA GLY A 39 -5.58 11.85 18.43
C GLY A 39 -4.16 12.39 18.57
N GLY A 40 -3.77 13.39 17.77
CA GLY A 40 -2.41 13.93 17.77
C GLY A 40 -1.32 12.91 17.36
N ARG A 41 -1.72 11.85 16.65
CA ARG A 41 -0.89 10.73 16.16
C ARG A 41 -0.42 10.99 14.72
N GLY A 42 0.41 10.08 14.20
CA GLY A 42 0.86 10.14 12.80
C GLY A 42 1.92 11.21 12.49
N ARG A 43 2.69 11.65 13.50
CA ARG A 43 3.77 12.65 13.34
C ARG A 43 4.94 12.15 12.50
N ASN A 44 5.15 10.83 12.43
CA ASN A 44 6.22 10.17 11.68
C ASN A 44 5.72 9.65 10.31
N ARG A 45 4.83 10.41 9.64
CA ARG A 45 4.29 9.98 8.34
C ARG A 45 5.35 10.11 7.26
N VAL A 46 5.61 9.01 6.55
CA VAL A 46 6.50 8.97 5.38
C VAL A 46 5.63 8.84 4.13
N ASP A 47 5.86 9.70 3.14
CA ASP A 47 5.26 9.55 1.81
C ASP A 47 6.10 8.54 1.01
N VAL A 48 5.41 7.56 0.40
CA VAL A 48 6.02 6.49 -0.40
C VAL A 48 5.98 6.80 -1.88
N LYS A 49 5.67 8.03 -2.31
CA LYS A 49 5.84 8.43 -3.71
C LYS A 49 7.33 8.55 -4.06
N PRO A 50 7.78 8.05 -5.22
CA PRO A 50 7.02 7.43 -6.32
C PRO A 50 6.95 5.88 -6.25
N ALA A 51 7.26 5.25 -5.12
CA ALA A 51 7.34 3.79 -4.99
C ALA A 51 5.97 3.07 -5.08
N MET A 52 4.86 3.72 -4.74
CA MET A 52 3.50 3.16 -4.87
C MET A 52 2.62 4.04 -5.78
N TYR A 53 2.07 3.46 -6.86
CA TYR A 53 1.37 4.23 -7.90
C TYR A 53 0.39 3.37 -8.71
N ASN A 54 -0.39 4.00 -9.60
CA ASN A 54 -1.31 3.29 -10.49
C ASN A 54 -0.54 2.63 -11.64
N PHE A 55 -1.02 1.47 -12.12
CA PHE A 55 -0.45 0.78 -13.28
C PHE A 55 -0.15 1.74 -14.46
N PRO A 56 0.98 1.56 -15.18
CA PRO A 56 1.38 2.44 -16.27
C PRO A 56 0.24 2.72 -17.26
N GLY A 57 0.01 4.00 -17.57
CA GLY A 57 -1.13 4.43 -18.38
C GLY A 57 -1.36 5.94 -18.34
N ARG A 58 -2.60 6.37 -18.65
CA ARG A 58 -2.97 7.79 -18.79
C ARG A 58 -3.34 8.50 -17.48
N HIS A 59 -3.34 7.81 -16.36
CA HIS A 59 -3.76 8.40 -15.09
C HIS A 59 -2.64 9.31 -14.53
N PRO A 60 -2.95 10.47 -13.90
CA PRO A 60 -1.92 11.37 -13.37
C PRO A 60 -0.99 10.74 -12.33
N CYS A 61 -1.51 9.81 -11.53
CA CYS A 61 -0.73 9.01 -10.58
C CYS A 61 -0.14 7.71 -11.18
N SER A 62 0.00 7.61 -12.50
CA SER A 62 0.68 6.49 -13.17
C SER A 62 2.06 6.92 -13.66
N HIS A 63 3.01 5.99 -13.60
CA HIS A 63 4.29 6.06 -14.32
C HIS A 63 4.77 4.63 -14.61
N GLU A 64 5.90 4.48 -15.32
CA GLU A 64 6.49 3.18 -15.62
C GLU A 64 7.03 2.47 -14.36
N PHE A 65 7.34 1.18 -14.48
CA PHE A 65 8.03 0.44 -13.43
C PHE A 65 9.44 0.99 -13.17
N ILE A 66 9.77 1.22 -11.90
CA ILE A 66 11.06 1.77 -11.45
C ILE A 66 11.67 0.83 -10.41
N PRO A 67 13.01 0.73 -10.27
CA PRO A 67 13.64 -0.20 -9.32
C PRO A 67 13.09 -0.15 -7.88
N ASP A 68 12.65 1.03 -7.43
CA ASP A 68 12.10 1.25 -6.09
C ASP A 68 10.58 1.01 -5.99
N THR A 69 9.94 0.42 -7.01
CA THR A 69 8.51 0.11 -6.98
C THR A 69 8.20 -0.88 -5.86
N ILE A 70 7.37 -0.49 -4.90
CA ILE A 70 6.93 -1.35 -3.78
C ILE A 70 5.52 -1.90 -3.98
N ALA A 71 4.65 -1.21 -4.72
CA ALA A 71 3.29 -1.67 -5.00
C ALA A 71 2.65 -0.94 -6.19
N VAL A 72 1.79 -1.66 -6.93
CA VAL A 72 1.09 -1.15 -8.12
C VAL A 72 -0.42 -1.31 -7.96
N HIS A 73 -1.15 -0.22 -8.14
CA HIS A 73 -2.61 -0.17 -8.03
C HIS A 73 -3.30 -0.25 -9.41
N GLN A 74 -4.63 -0.42 -9.43
CA GLN A 74 -5.45 -0.55 -10.66
C GLN A 74 -5.12 -1.76 -11.57
N LEU A 75 -4.74 -2.90 -10.98
CA LEU A 75 -4.62 -4.19 -11.68
C LEU A 75 -6.00 -4.80 -11.93
N LYS A 76 -6.78 -4.19 -12.83
CA LYS A 76 -8.19 -4.52 -13.07
C LYS A 76 -8.42 -5.61 -14.13
N ASP A 77 -7.34 -6.16 -14.69
CA ASP A 77 -7.38 -7.21 -15.70
C ASP A 77 -6.14 -8.12 -15.62
N ASN A 78 -6.24 -9.31 -16.23
CA ASN A 78 -5.18 -10.33 -16.18
C ASN A 78 -3.89 -9.87 -16.86
N ARG A 79 -3.94 -8.98 -17.86
CA ARG A 79 -2.73 -8.51 -18.55
C ARG A 79 -1.92 -7.59 -17.63
N ARG A 80 -2.60 -6.69 -16.91
CA ARG A 80 -1.96 -5.84 -15.90
C ARG A 80 -1.35 -6.65 -14.78
N TRP A 81 -2.07 -7.67 -14.29
CA TRP A 81 -1.56 -8.60 -13.29
C TRP A 81 -0.30 -9.33 -13.79
N ALA A 82 -0.36 -9.95 -14.98
CA ALA A 82 0.77 -10.69 -15.54
C ALA A 82 2.02 -9.80 -15.69
N ARG A 83 1.87 -8.59 -16.26
CA ARG A 83 2.99 -7.64 -16.43
C ARG A 83 3.59 -7.22 -15.08
N THR A 84 2.75 -6.99 -14.07
CA THR A 84 3.20 -6.58 -12.74
C THR A 84 3.90 -7.72 -12.00
N LEU A 85 3.36 -8.94 -12.06
CA LEU A 85 3.98 -10.12 -11.46
C LEU A 85 5.33 -10.46 -12.11
N GLN A 86 5.43 -10.31 -13.44
CA GLN A 86 6.71 -10.47 -14.15
C GLN A 86 7.74 -9.45 -13.68
N TYR A 87 7.34 -8.19 -13.45
CA TYR A 87 8.22 -7.16 -12.95
C TYR A 87 8.76 -7.48 -11.54
N PHE A 88 7.89 -7.93 -10.63
CA PHE A 88 8.27 -8.30 -9.26
C PHE A 88 8.96 -9.67 -9.14
N ASN A 89 9.18 -10.39 -10.24
CA ASN A 89 9.75 -11.72 -10.22
C ASN A 89 11.26 -11.69 -9.94
N PHE A 90 11.65 -11.46 -8.69
CA PHE A 90 13.05 -11.47 -8.26
C PHE A 90 13.73 -12.84 -8.42
N THR A 91 12.94 -13.91 -8.53
CA THR A 91 13.44 -15.27 -8.72
C THR A 91 13.62 -15.65 -10.18
N ALA A 92 13.31 -14.77 -11.13
CA ALA A 92 13.42 -15.06 -12.57
C ALA A 92 14.82 -15.51 -13.01
N ALA A 93 15.86 -15.04 -12.32
CA ALA A 93 17.25 -15.42 -12.58
C ALA A 93 17.73 -16.63 -11.75
N LEU A 94 16.92 -17.12 -10.81
CA LEU A 94 17.27 -18.27 -9.99
C LEU A 94 17.00 -19.56 -10.76
N LYS A 95 17.98 -20.48 -10.72
CA LYS A 95 17.77 -21.84 -11.26
C LYS A 95 16.75 -22.57 -10.37
N PRO A 96 15.78 -23.28 -10.96
CA PRO A 96 14.92 -24.16 -10.18
C PRO A 96 15.75 -25.18 -9.41
N PHE A 97 15.53 -25.28 -8.10
CA PHE A 97 16.10 -26.36 -7.29
C PHE A 97 15.07 -27.49 -7.23
N TYR A 98 15.36 -28.59 -7.89
CA TYR A 98 14.60 -29.83 -7.76
C TYR A 98 15.43 -30.79 -6.90
N PRO A 99 15.10 -30.98 -5.61
CA PRO A 99 15.72 -32.04 -4.84
C PRO A 99 15.30 -33.38 -5.45
N VAL A 100 16.28 -34.19 -5.84
CA VAL A 100 16.06 -35.59 -6.21
C VAL A 100 15.70 -36.33 -4.92
N ILE A 101 14.49 -36.89 -4.87
CA ILE A 101 14.00 -37.75 -3.77
C ILE A 101 14.46 -39.18 -4.03
#